data_AF-A0AAX6H903-F1
#
_entry.id   AF-A0AAX6H903-F1
#
_cell.length_a   1.000
_cell.length_b   1.000
_cell.length_c   1.000
_cell.angle_alpha   90.00
_cell.angle_beta   90.00
_cell.angle_gamma   90.00
#
_symmetry.space_group_name_H-M   'P 1'
#
loop_
_entity.id
_entity.type
_entity.pdbx_description
1 polymer ?
#
loop_
_entity_poly.entity_id
_entity_poly.type
_entity_poly.pdbx_seq_one_letter_code
_entity_poly.pdbx_strand_id
1 'polypeptide(L)'
;MEVRAMECLRRLLRRSCEALFLLQLISHHHVTRLVQGLDSSLRQRLLQLTFNQLVCSEEGDQLAMQLISRLMEYYIGPDGRGTVDEISTKLREGCPSYFNESDYKYFLAVECLERASATVNAGERESLARDAFNHLTKIPETADLSTVCKRFEDLRFYEAVVRLPLQKAQALDPKSDTINGKIDPVLRDSALAQREQCYEIIMNALRNLKGEVGQKGTPKAFDTSVSVSAALDPASRNRFIRQIIQLSVQWPDTGFHEHLYRTLIELGLENELLEYGGSDLVSFLQSAGRKPLQEVQAVASVTPSPSSLRDLEAPIPSSQTKYLDLLAKYYVMKRQHFLAANILYRLAERQCTNAGEAPTLEQRCQYLSNAVLQAKSASSSGGPINSMRNTMDDDLSDMLEAKLAVLRFQMRIKEDLELMASRLEALQGSESSPIDQFTQGNQVTDAEIAKAARDKAKELALDLKSITQLYNDYAVPFKLWEICLEMLNLQSIQ
;
A
#
# COMPACT_ATOMS: atom_id res chain seq x y z
N MET A 1 45.74 -16.34 -31.82
CA MET A 1 46.27 -15.87 -30.52
C MET A 1 46.88 -14.47 -30.65
N GLU A 2 47.73 -14.22 -31.66
CA GLU A 2 48.37 -12.91 -31.88
C GLU A 2 47.40 -11.75 -32.12
N VAL A 3 46.34 -11.95 -32.91
CA VAL A 3 45.31 -10.92 -33.15
C VAL A 3 44.62 -10.49 -31.84
N ARG A 4 44.30 -11.46 -30.96
CA ARG A 4 43.71 -11.17 -29.65
C ARG A 4 44.69 -10.43 -28.74
N ALA A 5 45.96 -10.82 -28.74
CA ALA A 5 47.01 -10.15 -27.96
C ALA A 5 47.25 -8.70 -28.42
N MET A 6 47.30 -8.46 -29.73
CA MET A 6 47.40 -7.11 -30.29
C MET A 6 46.18 -6.25 -29.95
N GLU A 7 44.98 -6.83 -29.98
CA GLU A 7 43.77 -6.11 -29.60
C GLU A 7 43.73 -5.77 -28.10
N CYS A 8 44.16 -6.68 -27.23
CA CYS A 8 44.33 -6.41 -25.80
C CYS A 8 45.34 -5.29 -25.56
N LEU A 9 46.48 -5.31 -26.24
CA LEU A 9 47.49 -4.26 -26.13
C LEU A 9 46.95 -2.90 -26.61
N ARG A 10 46.21 -2.88 -27.73
CA ARG A 10 45.57 -1.66 -28.24
C ARG A 10 44.56 -1.08 -27.25
N ARG A 11 43.74 -1.94 -26.62
CA ARG A 11 42.79 -1.52 -25.57
C ARG A 11 43.50 -0.99 -24.34
N LEU A 12 44.57 -1.65 -23.90
CA LEU A 12 45.38 -1.21 -22.76
C LEU A 12 46.05 0.14 -23.01
N LEU A 13 46.67 0.32 -24.18
CA LEU A 13 47.29 1.60 -24.57
C LEU A 13 46.25 2.71 -24.62
N ARG A 14 45.08 2.45 -25.22
CA ARG A 14 43.98 3.41 -25.24
C ARG A 14 43.52 3.78 -23.83
N ARG A 15 43.26 2.79 -22.97
CA ARG A 15 42.85 3.02 -21.57
C ARG A 15 43.90 3.78 -20.76
N SER A 16 45.18 3.52 -21.03
CA SER A 16 46.31 4.25 -20.41
C SER A 16 46.36 5.71 -20.85
N CYS A 17 46.18 5.99 -22.16
CA CYS A 17 46.09 7.36 -22.65
C CYS A 17 44.89 8.11 -22.03
N GLU A 18 43.73 7.48 -21.95
CA GLU A 18 42.52 8.07 -21.35
C GLU A 18 42.72 8.35 -19.84
N ALA A 19 43.40 7.45 -19.11
CA ALA A 19 43.73 7.65 -17.70
C ALA A 19 44.71 8.80 -17.48
N LEU A 20 45.76 8.91 -18.33
CA LEU A 20 46.70 10.03 -18.27
C LEU A 20 46.02 11.35 -18.57
N PHE A 21 45.12 11.38 -19.56
CA PHE A 21 44.31 12.56 -19.86
C PHE A 21 43.47 12.98 -18.66
N LEU A 22 42.80 12.03 -18.00
CA LEU A 22 42.02 12.30 -16.79
C LEU A 22 42.87 12.89 -15.66
N LEU A 23 44.02 12.27 -15.37
CA LEU A 23 44.95 12.77 -14.35
C LEU A 23 45.49 14.16 -14.68
N GLN A 24 45.84 14.38 -15.96
CA GLN A 24 46.28 15.67 -16.45
C GLN A 24 45.16 16.70 -16.28
N LEU A 25 43.94 16.42 -16.69
CA LEU A 25 42.80 17.32 -16.52
C LEU A 25 42.59 17.68 -15.05
N ILE A 26 42.54 16.68 -14.15
CA ILE A 26 42.39 16.90 -12.71
C ILE A 26 43.53 17.77 -12.14
N SER A 27 44.77 17.59 -12.61
CA SER A 27 45.92 18.38 -12.16
C SER A 27 45.83 19.87 -12.52
N HIS A 28 45.08 20.22 -13.58
CA HIS A 28 44.80 21.62 -13.93
C HIS A 28 43.75 22.25 -13.01
N HIS A 29 43.05 21.45 -12.20
CA HIS A 29 42.09 21.91 -11.20
C HIS A 29 42.70 21.92 -9.80
N HIS A 30 42.03 22.58 -8.85
CA HIS A 30 42.46 22.61 -7.46
C HIS A 30 42.28 21.24 -6.79
N VAL A 31 43.26 20.35 -6.98
CA VAL A 31 43.27 18.97 -6.46
C VAL A 31 43.01 18.92 -4.95
N THR A 32 43.51 19.89 -4.19
CA THR A 32 43.26 20.00 -2.74
C THR A 32 41.78 20.13 -2.40
N ARG A 33 41.01 20.88 -3.18
CA ARG A 33 39.56 21.04 -3.01
C ARG A 33 38.80 19.76 -3.38
N LEU A 34 39.20 19.12 -4.48
CA LEU A 34 38.59 17.86 -4.92
C LEU A 34 38.82 16.74 -3.90
N VAL A 35 40.04 16.64 -3.36
CA VAL A 35 40.41 15.63 -2.36
C VAL A 35 39.74 15.89 -1.01
N GLN A 36 39.51 17.15 -0.63
CA GLN A 36 38.75 17.49 0.58
C GLN A 36 37.28 17.00 0.54
N GLY A 37 36.71 16.83 -0.65
CA GLY A 37 35.37 16.24 -0.82
C GLY A 37 35.35 14.70 -0.72
N LEU A 38 36.51 14.03 -0.74
CA LEU A 38 36.58 12.57 -0.63
C LEU A 38 36.58 12.11 0.82
N ASP A 39 35.99 10.95 1.08
CA ASP A 39 36.02 10.29 2.39
C ASP A 39 37.46 9.86 2.77
N SER A 40 37.71 9.70 4.08
CA SER A 40 39.04 9.33 4.59
C SER A 40 39.55 8.00 4.03
N SER A 41 38.67 7.02 3.80
CA SER A 41 38.97 5.75 3.17
C SER A 41 39.38 5.90 1.70
N LEU A 42 38.65 6.72 0.93
CA LEU A 42 38.96 6.99 -0.48
C LEU A 42 40.25 7.78 -0.64
N ARG A 43 40.55 8.71 0.28
CA ARG A 43 41.84 9.41 0.30
C ARG A 43 43.01 8.47 0.54
N GLN A 44 42.87 7.53 1.47
CA GLN A 44 43.91 6.51 1.71
C GLN A 44 44.10 5.62 0.49
N ARG A 45 43.01 5.19 -0.15
CA ARG A 45 43.05 4.41 -1.40
C ARG A 45 43.72 5.19 -2.53
N LEU A 46 43.41 6.47 -2.70
CA LEU A 46 44.04 7.34 -3.70
C LEU A 46 45.55 7.46 -3.51
N LEU A 47 46.04 7.52 -2.25
CA LEU A 47 47.47 7.57 -1.94
C LEU A 47 48.20 6.25 -2.25
N GLN A 48 47.49 5.12 -2.16
CA GLN A 48 48.04 3.79 -2.44
C GLN A 48 47.85 3.36 -3.90
N LEU A 49 47.04 4.10 -4.66
CA LEU A 49 46.69 3.75 -6.03
C LEU A 49 47.89 3.86 -6.96
N THR A 50 48.27 2.75 -7.57
CA THR A 50 49.26 2.75 -8.65
C THR A 50 48.62 3.04 -10.00
N PHE A 51 49.38 3.55 -10.96
CA PHE A 51 48.88 3.79 -12.32
C PHE A 51 48.33 2.50 -12.98
N ASN A 52 48.96 1.35 -12.72
CA ASN A 52 48.47 0.06 -13.19
C ASN A 52 47.08 -0.25 -12.62
N GLN A 53 46.86 -0.04 -11.32
CA GLN A 53 45.54 -0.24 -10.71
C GLN A 53 44.50 0.73 -11.26
N LEU A 54 44.86 2.00 -11.51
CA LEU A 54 43.94 2.95 -12.13
C LEU A 54 43.43 2.48 -13.49
N VAL A 55 44.31 1.89 -14.31
CA VAL A 55 44.01 1.50 -15.70
C VAL A 55 43.37 0.11 -15.80
N CYS A 56 43.78 -0.83 -14.94
CA CYS A 56 43.49 -2.26 -15.10
C CYS A 56 42.62 -2.87 -13.98
N SER A 57 42.16 -2.09 -13.00
CA SER A 57 41.34 -2.61 -11.90
C SER A 57 39.98 -1.91 -11.79
N GLU A 58 38.98 -2.66 -11.36
CA GLU A 58 37.63 -2.13 -11.07
C GLU A 58 37.67 -1.07 -9.95
N GLU A 59 38.61 -1.21 -9.02
CA GLU A 59 38.85 -0.21 -7.97
C GLU A 59 39.33 1.13 -8.56
N GLY A 60 40.18 1.07 -9.57
CA GLY A 60 40.63 2.23 -10.33
C GLY A 60 39.48 2.94 -11.04
N ASP A 61 38.59 2.16 -11.65
CA ASP A 61 37.40 2.69 -12.33
C ASP A 61 36.46 3.40 -11.35
N GLN A 62 36.18 2.80 -10.20
CA GLN A 62 35.37 3.43 -9.16
C GLN A 62 36.00 4.74 -8.67
N LEU A 63 37.31 4.76 -8.44
CA LEU A 63 38.01 5.98 -8.01
C LEU A 63 38.02 7.05 -9.09
N ALA A 64 38.21 6.68 -10.36
CA ALA A 64 38.13 7.59 -11.49
C ALA A 64 36.74 8.21 -11.62
N MET A 65 35.67 7.41 -11.50
CA MET A 65 34.29 7.89 -11.51
C MET A 65 34.00 8.85 -10.35
N GLN A 66 34.49 8.55 -9.14
CA GLN A 66 34.34 9.42 -7.97
C GLN A 66 35.09 10.75 -8.15
N LEU A 67 36.31 10.73 -8.71
CA LEU A 67 37.07 11.94 -9.02
C LEU A 67 36.35 12.80 -10.06
N ILE A 68 35.78 12.17 -11.10
CA ILE A 68 34.96 12.86 -12.12
C ILE A 68 33.70 13.45 -11.47
N SER A 69 33.02 12.72 -10.58
CA SER A 69 31.85 13.24 -9.85
C SER A 69 32.21 14.48 -9.03
N ARG A 70 33.32 14.46 -8.29
CA ARG A 70 33.79 15.63 -7.52
C ARG A 70 34.19 16.79 -8.41
N LEU A 71 34.79 16.50 -9.56
CA LEU A 71 35.10 17.53 -10.56
C LEU A 71 33.79 18.17 -11.06
N MET A 72 32.79 17.37 -11.41
CA MET A 72 31.49 17.88 -11.87
C MET A 72 30.76 18.67 -10.79
N GLU A 73 30.73 18.19 -9.54
CA GLU A 73 30.15 18.92 -8.41
C GLU A 73 30.80 20.29 -8.20
N TYR A 74 32.12 20.40 -8.42
CA TYR A 74 32.81 21.68 -8.37
C TYR A 74 32.35 22.66 -9.46
N TYR A 75 32.02 22.15 -10.66
CA TYR A 75 31.49 22.96 -11.76
C TYR A 75 30.00 23.31 -11.59
N ILE A 76 29.22 22.41 -10.99
CA ILE A 76 27.78 22.59 -10.76
C ILE A 76 27.49 23.51 -9.56
N GLY A 77 28.38 23.53 -8.56
CA GLY A 77 28.19 24.31 -7.35
C GLY A 77 28.12 25.83 -7.56
N PRO A 78 27.64 26.59 -6.56
CA PRO A 78 27.43 28.04 -6.66
C PRO A 78 28.71 28.86 -6.94
N ASP A 79 29.88 28.29 -6.64
CA ASP A 79 31.19 28.88 -6.89
C ASP A 79 31.81 28.46 -8.26
N GLY A 80 31.03 27.79 -9.10
CA GLY A 80 31.48 27.19 -10.36
C GLY A 80 32.07 28.21 -11.33
N ARG A 81 33.25 27.89 -11.89
CA ARG A 81 33.89 28.68 -12.96
C ARG A 81 33.78 27.93 -14.29
N GLY A 82 32.69 28.16 -15.03
CA GLY A 82 32.50 27.64 -16.39
C GLY A 82 31.18 26.87 -16.57
N THR A 83 30.93 26.38 -17.79
CA THR A 83 29.74 25.57 -18.10
C THR A 83 30.04 24.07 -17.97
N VAL A 84 29.07 23.28 -17.49
CA VAL A 84 29.21 21.81 -17.39
C VAL A 84 29.44 21.18 -18.77
N ASP A 85 28.91 21.80 -19.83
CA ASP A 85 29.08 21.33 -21.21
C ASP A 85 30.55 21.43 -21.68
N GLU A 86 31.28 22.49 -21.32
CA GLU A 86 32.70 22.66 -21.67
C GLU A 86 33.61 21.60 -21.03
N ILE A 87 33.38 21.24 -19.76
CA ILE A 87 34.16 20.19 -19.10
C ILE A 87 33.72 18.79 -19.56
N SER A 88 32.42 18.60 -19.80
CA SER A 88 31.87 17.34 -20.29
C SER A 88 32.33 17.01 -21.71
N THR A 89 32.42 18.00 -22.60
CA THR A 89 32.97 17.82 -23.95
C THR A 89 34.42 17.34 -23.89
N LYS A 90 35.26 17.99 -23.07
CA LYS A 90 36.66 17.58 -22.85
C LYS A 90 36.77 16.15 -22.29
N LEU A 91 35.93 15.79 -21.32
CA LEU A 91 35.92 14.44 -20.73
C LEU A 91 35.45 13.37 -21.73
N ARG A 92 34.42 13.64 -22.54
CA ARG A 92 33.95 12.69 -23.57
C ARG A 92 34.99 12.48 -24.68
N GLU A 93 35.70 13.53 -25.08
CA GLU A 93 36.73 13.45 -26.13
C GLU A 93 38.01 12.78 -25.63
N GLY A 94 38.44 13.10 -24.40
CA GLY A 94 39.72 12.63 -23.88
C GLY A 94 39.68 11.32 -23.08
N CYS A 95 38.56 10.99 -22.43
CA CYS A 95 38.42 9.77 -21.63
C CYS A 95 37.02 9.12 -21.72
N PRO A 96 36.56 8.74 -22.92
CA PRO A 96 35.20 8.20 -23.15
C PRO A 96 34.90 6.91 -22.39
N SER A 97 35.92 6.11 -22.05
CA SER A 97 35.71 4.87 -21.30
C SER A 97 35.52 5.12 -19.79
N TYR A 98 35.84 6.33 -19.29
CA TYR A 98 35.58 6.74 -17.89
C TYR A 98 34.39 7.70 -17.78
N PHE A 99 34.06 8.40 -18.85
CA PHE A 99 32.93 9.34 -18.92
C PHE A 99 32.17 9.17 -20.23
N ASN A 100 31.01 8.53 -20.16
CA ASN A 100 30.21 8.18 -21.33
C ASN A 100 29.06 9.17 -21.57
N GLU A 101 28.26 8.93 -22.62
CA GLU A 101 27.14 9.82 -22.95
C GLU A 101 26.01 9.77 -21.91
N SER A 102 25.85 8.64 -21.20
CA SER A 102 24.92 8.55 -20.07
C SER A 102 25.37 9.45 -18.90
N ASP A 103 26.64 9.40 -18.53
CA ASP A 103 27.20 10.24 -17.46
C ASP A 103 27.00 11.72 -17.79
N TYR A 104 27.22 12.09 -19.06
CA TYR A 104 26.97 13.46 -19.52
C TYR A 104 25.53 13.93 -19.27
N LYS A 105 24.51 13.19 -19.73
CA LYS A 105 23.13 13.67 -19.54
C LYS A 105 22.72 13.57 -18.06
N TYR A 106 23.32 12.67 -17.28
CA TYR A 106 23.13 12.64 -15.83
C TYR A 106 23.63 13.92 -15.16
N PHE A 107 24.87 14.33 -15.40
CA PHE A 107 25.40 15.57 -14.79
C PHE A 107 24.71 16.83 -15.31
N LEU A 108 24.27 16.83 -16.58
CA LEU A 108 23.44 17.92 -17.11
C LEU A 108 22.10 18.01 -16.37
N ALA A 109 21.47 16.87 -16.05
CA ALA A 109 20.25 16.86 -15.24
C ALA A 109 20.50 17.35 -13.79
N VAL A 110 21.62 16.94 -13.18
CA VAL A 110 22.00 17.40 -11.84
C VAL A 110 22.24 18.91 -11.83
N GLU A 111 22.90 19.47 -12.86
CA GLU A 111 23.05 20.92 -13.02
C GLU A 111 21.70 21.63 -13.07
N CYS A 112 20.78 21.13 -13.90
CA CYS A 112 19.41 21.67 -13.98
C CYS A 112 18.70 21.63 -12.61
N LEU A 113 18.86 20.56 -11.83
CA LEU A 113 18.26 20.42 -10.50
C LEU A 113 18.85 21.40 -9.48
N GLU A 114 20.18 21.54 -9.45
CA GLU A 114 20.85 22.48 -8.55
C GLU A 114 20.46 23.93 -8.89
N ARG A 115 20.42 24.27 -10.19
CA ARG A 115 19.91 25.57 -10.65
C ARG A 115 18.44 25.79 -10.28
N ALA A 116 17.59 24.77 -10.43
CA ALA A 116 16.18 24.85 -10.03
C ALA A 116 16.04 25.13 -8.52
N SER A 117 16.87 24.50 -7.69
CA SER A 117 16.86 24.69 -6.24
C SER A 117 17.29 26.10 -5.82
N ALA A 118 18.23 26.71 -6.54
CA ALA A 118 18.70 28.08 -6.29
C ALA A 118 17.74 29.15 -6.83
N THR A 119 16.82 28.78 -7.73
CA THR A 119 15.92 29.73 -8.41
C THR A 119 14.71 30.06 -7.54
N VAL A 120 14.40 31.36 -7.40
CA VAL A 120 13.24 31.83 -6.61
C VAL A 120 11.95 31.82 -7.44
N ASN A 121 12.05 32.08 -8.76
CA ASN A 121 10.91 32.10 -9.67
C ASN A 121 10.32 30.69 -9.85
N ALA A 122 9.02 30.53 -9.61
CA ALA A 122 8.34 29.24 -9.70
C ALA A 122 8.29 28.69 -11.14
N GLY A 123 8.08 29.56 -12.14
CA GLY A 123 7.99 29.12 -13.54
C GLY A 123 9.33 28.62 -14.10
N GLU A 124 10.41 29.34 -13.81
CA GLU A 124 11.76 28.93 -14.20
C GLU A 124 12.24 27.69 -13.43
N ARG A 125 11.87 27.58 -12.14
CA ARG A 125 12.13 26.36 -11.35
C ARG A 125 11.47 25.14 -12.00
N GLU A 126 10.22 25.27 -12.42
CA GLU A 126 9.50 24.18 -13.07
C GLU A 126 10.10 23.84 -14.45
N SER A 127 10.50 24.83 -15.25
CA SER A 127 11.14 24.57 -16.54
C SER A 127 12.49 23.86 -16.38
N LEU A 128 13.32 24.28 -15.41
CA LEU A 128 14.59 23.62 -15.12
C LEU A 128 14.39 22.19 -14.61
N ALA A 129 13.40 21.95 -13.74
CA ALA A 129 13.03 20.60 -13.31
C ALA A 129 12.54 19.73 -14.49
N ARG A 130 11.78 20.32 -15.43
CA ARG A 130 11.33 19.64 -16.65
C ARG A 130 12.50 19.26 -17.55
N ASP A 131 13.47 20.14 -17.72
CA ASP A 131 14.68 19.87 -18.49
C ASP A 131 15.50 18.74 -17.86
N ALA A 132 15.71 18.78 -16.53
CA ALA A 132 16.35 17.69 -15.80
C ALA A 132 15.64 16.34 -16.03
N PHE A 133 14.31 16.34 -15.97
CA PHE A 133 13.49 15.16 -16.25
C PHE A 133 13.68 14.65 -17.70
N ASN A 134 13.71 15.54 -18.68
CA ASN A 134 13.94 15.17 -20.09
C ASN A 134 15.33 14.58 -20.36
N HIS A 135 16.33 14.94 -19.54
CA HIS A 135 17.66 14.35 -19.63
C HIS A 135 17.73 12.96 -18.98
N LEU A 136 17.09 12.77 -17.82
CA LEU A 136 17.08 11.50 -17.09
C LEU A 136 16.23 10.42 -17.75
N THR A 137 15.12 10.79 -18.40
CA THR A 137 14.28 9.85 -19.17
C THR A 137 15.04 9.18 -20.32
N LYS A 138 16.14 9.78 -20.80
CA LYS A 138 17.01 9.18 -21.83
C LYS A 138 17.95 8.13 -21.25
N ILE A 139 18.05 8.01 -19.93
CA ILE A 139 18.98 7.10 -19.25
C ILE A 139 18.32 6.43 -18.03
N PRO A 140 17.32 5.55 -18.26
CA PRO A 140 16.59 4.91 -17.17
C PRO A 140 17.44 3.91 -16.37
N GLU A 141 18.46 3.29 -16.96
CA GLU A 141 19.19 2.16 -16.34
C GLU A 141 20.32 2.58 -15.40
N THR A 142 21.08 3.63 -15.73
CA THR A 142 22.35 3.94 -15.04
C THR A 142 22.21 4.90 -13.85
N ALA A 143 21.09 5.63 -13.75
CA ALA A 143 20.92 6.64 -12.72
C ALA A 143 20.54 6.04 -11.35
N ASP A 144 21.16 6.54 -10.28
CA ASP A 144 20.68 6.34 -8.91
C ASP A 144 19.42 7.20 -8.70
N LEU A 145 18.26 6.59 -8.88
CA LEU A 145 16.99 7.30 -8.81
C LEU A 145 16.63 7.74 -7.39
N SER A 146 17.19 7.13 -6.34
CA SER A 146 16.82 7.45 -4.96
C SER A 146 17.25 8.85 -4.55
N THR A 147 18.47 9.26 -4.91
CA THR A 147 18.97 10.61 -4.62
C THR A 147 18.31 11.66 -5.51
N VAL A 148 18.17 11.36 -6.80
CA VAL A 148 17.56 12.25 -7.79
C VAL A 148 16.06 12.49 -7.51
N CYS A 149 15.30 11.43 -7.17
CA CYS A 149 13.88 11.58 -6.85
C CYS A 149 13.66 12.40 -5.58
N LYS A 150 14.54 12.30 -4.57
CA LYS A 150 14.48 13.19 -3.39
C LYS A 150 14.63 14.67 -3.77
N ARG A 151 15.55 14.99 -4.70
CA ARG A 151 15.68 16.36 -5.22
C ARG A 151 14.41 16.82 -5.93
N PHE A 152 13.77 15.95 -6.72
CA PHE A 152 12.48 16.25 -7.33
C PHE A 152 11.34 16.40 -6.31
N GLU A 153 11.33 15.62 -5.23
CA GLU A 153 10.40 15.77 -4.11
C GLU A 153 10.57 17.13 -3.43
N ASP A 154 11.81 17.58 -3.19
CA ASP A 154 12.12 18.90 -2.64
C ASP A 154 11.63 20.04 -3.55
N LEU A 155 11.79 19.86 -4.88
CA LEU A 155 11.26 20.77 -5.90
C LEU A 155 9.75 20.64 -6.13
N ARG A 156 9.06 19.71 -5.45
CA ARG A 156 7.63 19.40 -5.60
C ARG A 156 7.22 18.95 -7.00
N PHE A 157 8.16 18.42 -7.77
CA PHE A 157 7.93 17.93 -9.13
C PHE A 157 7.67 16.42 -9.14
N TYR A 158 6.50 16.03 -8.61
CA TYR A 158 6.12 14.61 -8.42
C TYR A 158 5.89 13.83 -9.72
N GLU A 159 5.77 14.50 -10.87
CA GLU A 159 5.70 13.84 -12.17
C GLU A 159 6.96 13.03 -12.47
N ALA A 160 8.14 13.58 -12.16
CA ALA A 160 9.41 12.85 -12.30
C ALA A 160 9.52 11.69 -11.30
N VAL A 161 9.07 11.91 -10.06
CA VAL A 161 9.13 10.91 -8.98
C VAL A 161 8.33 9.66 -9.33
N VAL A 162 7.25 9.79 -10.10
CA VAL A 162 6.47 8.65 -10.59
C VAL A 162 7.05 8.05 -11.86
N ARG A 163 7.34 8.88 -12.87
CA ARG A 163 7.69 8.38 -14.20
C ARG A 163 9.09 7.78 -14.28
N LEU A 164 10.09 8.36 -13.60
CA LEU A 164 11.47 7.87 -13.68
C LEU A 164 11.61 6.45 -13.09
N PRO A 165 11.09 6.14 -11.88
CA PRO A 165 11.19 4.79 -11.34
C PRO A 165 10.41 3.76 -12.15
N LEU A 166 9.23 4.11 -12.68
CA LEU A 166 8.44 3.19 -13.51
C LEU A 166 9.13 2.91 -14.85
N GLN A 167 9.73 3.93 -15.47
CA GLN A 167 10.51 3.74 -16.69
C GLN A 167 11.75 2.87 -16.44
N LYS A 168 12.43 3.04 -15.29
CA LYS A 168 13.54 2.17 -14.89
C LYS A 168 13.07 0.73 -14.65
N ALA A 169 11.97 0.54 -13.94
CA ALA A 169 11.38 -0.79 -13.74
C ALA A 169 11.08 -1.49 -15.08
N GLN A 170 10.55 -0.75 -16.06
CA GLN A 170 10.29 -1.28 -17.40
C GLN A 170 11.57 -1.56 -18.20
N ALA A 171 12.60 -0.71 -18.08
CA ALA A 171 13.87 -0.91 -18.77
C ALA A 171 14.66 -2.12 -18.21
N LEU A 172 14.53 -2.40 -16.92
CA LEU A 172 15.15 -3.56 -16.27
C LEU A 172 14.46 -4.89 -16.64
N ASP A 173 13.14 -4.87 -16.92
CA ASP A 173 12.38 -6.04 -17.36
C ASP A 173 11.57 -5.77 -18.67
N PRO A 174 12.25 -5.61 -19.83
CA PRO A 174 11.59 -5.26 -21.08
C PRO A 174 10.80 -6.43 -21.70
N LYS A 175 11.05 -7.67 -21.27
CA LYS A 175 10.39 -8.89 -21.77
C LYS A 175 9.21 -9.34 -20.90
N SER A 176 8.96 -8.65 -19.79
CA SER A 176 8.01 -9.06 -18.76
C SER A 176 8.30 -10.50 -18.28
N ASP A 177 9.57 -10.75 -17.99
CA ASP A 177 10.07 -12.01 -17.47
C ASP A 177 9.41 -12.38 -16.12
N THR A 178 8.89 -11.36 -15.43
CA THR A 178 8.00 -11.46 -14.27
C THR A 178 6.66 -12.16 -14.54
N ILE A 179 6.09 -12.04 -15.75
CA ILE A 179 4.83 -12.69 -16.17
C ILE A 179 5.10 -14.03 -16.89
N ASN A 180 6.31 -14.20 -17.43
CA ASN A 180 6.71 -15.41 -18.16
C ASN A 180 7.01 -16.58 -17.20
N GLY A 181 5.99 -17.42 -16.95
CA GLY A 181 6.11 -18.65 -16.14
C GLY A 181 7.05 -19.74 -16.68
N LYS A 182 7.85 -19.45 -17.71
CA LYS A 182 8.85 -20.36 -18.32
C LYS A 182 10.29 -20.06 -17.88
N ILE A 183 10.50 -19.03 -17.06
CA ILE A 183 11.82 -18.58 -16.61
C ILE A 183 12.13 -19.19 -15.24
N ASP A 184 13.41 -19.45 -14.99
CA ASP A 184 13.90 -19.94 -13.70
C ASP A 184 13.41 -19.07 -12.54
N PRO A 185 12.98 -19.68 -11.42
CA PRO A 185 12.41 -18.94 -10.30
C PRO A 185 13.36 -17.90 -9.73
N VAL A 186 14.66 -18.18 -9.66
CA VAL A 186 15.66 -17.26 -9.11
C VAL A 186 15.81 -15.98 -9.95
N LEU A 187 15.79 -16.10 -11.27
CA LEU A 187 15.88 -14.93 -12.17
C LEU A 187 14.62 -14.08 -12.08
N ARG A 188 13.45 -14.72 -11.96
CA ARG A 188 12.17 -14.03 -11.77
C ARG A 188 12.13 -13.27 -10.46
N ASP A 189 12.56 -13.88 -9.36
CA ASP A 189 12.55 -13.27 -8.04
C ASP A 189 13.52 -12.08 -7.98
N SER A 190 14.69 -12.21 -8.62
CA SER A 190 15.63 -11.09 -8.77
C SER A 190 15.04 -9.92 -9.59
N ALA A 191 14.33 -10.22 -10.68
CA ALA A 191 13.68 -9.19 -11.50
C ALA A 191 12.52 -8.51 -10.75
N LEU A 192 11.73 -9.26 -9.99
CA LEU A 192 10.68 -8.73 -9.11
C LEU A 192 11.28 -7.80 -8.04
N ALA A 193 12.33 -8.23 -7.34
CA ALA A 193 12.98 -7.43 -6.31
C ALA A 193 13.52 -6.10 -6.86
N GLN A 194 14.09 -6.09 -8.08
CA GLN A 194 14.55 -4.85 -8.73
C GLN A 194 13.40 -3.91 -9.09
N ARG A 195 12.25 -4.44 -9.51
CA ARG A 195 11.04 -3.64 -9.78
C ARG A 195 10.45 -3.07 -8.49
N GLU A 196 10.38 -3.88 -7.44
CA GLU A 196 9.92 -3.45 -6.11
C GLU A 196 10.78 -2.31 -5.56
N GLN A 197 12.11 -2.39 -5.70
CA GLN A 197 13.01 -1.28 -5.34
C GLN A 197 12.68 0.03 -6.05
N CYS A 198 12.26 -0.04 -7.32
CA CYS A 198 11.82 1.14 -8.06
C CYS A 198 10.47 1.66 -7.54
N TYR A 199 9.50 0.78 -7.26
CA TYR A 199 8.20 1.16 -6.71
C TYR A 199 8.32 1.80 -5.34
N GLU A 200 9.23 1.31 -4.49
CA GLU A 200 9.46 1.84 -3.15
C GLU A 200 9.81 3.32 -3.14
N ILE A 201 10.44 3.85 -4.19
CA ILE A 201 10.71 5.29 -4.31
C ILE A 201 9.39 6.08 -4.31
N ILE A 202 8.40 5.61 -5.08
CA ILE A 202 7.07 6.23 -5.18
C ILE A 202 6.30 6.06 -3.87
N MET A 203 6.36 4.88 -3.26
CA MET A 203 5.70 4.61 -1.98
C MET A 203 6.28 5.46 -0.85
N ASN A 204 7.60 5.67 -0.82
CA ASN A 204 8.25 6.57 0.11
C ASN A 204 7.80 8.02 -0.08
N ALA A 205 7.66 8.50 -1.32
CA ALA A 205 7.13 9.84 -1.59
C ALA A 205 5.68 10.00 -1.08
N LEU A 206 4.84 8.97 -1.24
CA LEU A 206 3.48 8.95 -0.68
C LEU A 206 3.48 8.96 0.85
N ARG A 207 4.37 8.17 1.49
CA ARG A 207 4.56 8.17 2.96
C ARG A 207 5.00 9.53 3.47
N ASN A 208 5.97 10.16 2.82
CA ASN A 208 6.47 11.50 3.13
C ASN A 208 5.37 12.55 3.04
N LEU A 209 4.53 12.48 1.99
CA LEU A 209 3.41 13.40 1.77
C LEU A 209 2.26 13.21 2.76
N LYS A 210 1.95 11.98 3.19
CA LYS A 210 0.93 11.73 4.21
C LYS A 210 1.37 12.29 5.58
N GLY A 211 2.68 12.32 5.82
CA GLY A 211 3.28 12.56 7.13
C GLY A 211 3.23 11.29 7.96
N GLU A 212 4.32 10.96 8.65
CA GLU A 212 4.40 9.78 9.50
C GLU A 212 3.17 9.70 10.43
N VAL A 213 2.33 8.69 10.24
CA VAL A 213 1.13 8.41 11.05
C VAL A 213 1.51 7.95 12.48
N GLY A 214 2.77 8.08 12.88
CA GLY A 214 3.36 7.51 14.10
C GLY A 214 3.66 8.47 15.26
N GLN A 215 3.59 9.80 15.12
CA GLN A 215 3.83 10.72 16.25
C GLN A 215 2.52 11.21 16.88
N LYS A 216 1.77 10.29 17.49
CA LYS A 216 1.02 10.61 18.73
C LYS A 216 2.01 10.57 19.89
N GLY A 217 2.83 11.60 20.02
CA GLY A 217 3.78 11.74 21.11
C GLY A 217 4.20 13.19 21.24
N THR A 218 3.70 13.84 22.29
CA THR A 218 4.16 15.09 22.93
C THR A 218 5.14 15.97 22.15
N PRO A 219 4.87 17.29 21.98
CA PRO A 219 5.84 18.21 21.39
C PRO A 219 7.09 18.28 22.29
N LYS A 220 8.15 17.55 21.94
CA LYS A 220 9.47 17.75 22.52
C LYS A 220 10.07 18.97 21.87
N ALA A 221 10.20 20.01 22.68
CA ALA A 221 10.96 21.20 22.37
C ALA A 221 12.44 20.86 22.14
N PHE A 222 13.06 21.63 21.24
CA PHE A 222 14.49 21.71 20.94
C PHE A 222 15.13 20.47 20.30
N ASP A 223 15.19 20.48 18.96
CA ASP A 223 16.50 20.41 18.32
C ASP A 223 16.51 21.26 17.03
N THR A 224 17.52 22.12 16.91
CA THR A 224 17.64 23.11 15.84
C THR A 224 18.41 22.50 14.68
N SER A 225 17.75 21.65 13.89
CA SER A 225 18.14 21.40 12.50
C SER A 225 17.10 22.03 11.60
N VAL A 226 17.44 23.15 10.98
CA VAL A 226 16.59 23.84 10.00
C VAL A 226 16.48 22.96 8.75
N SER A 227 15.54 22.02 8.75
CA SER A 227 15.02 21.43 7.52
C SER A 227 14.07 22.47 6.91
N VAL A 228 14.50 23.13 5.83
CA VAL A 228 13.71 24.07 5.03
C VAL A 228 12.63 23.34 4.21
N SER A 229 11.97 22.33 4.79
CA SER A 229 10.68 21.89 4.28
C SER A 229 9.66 22.92 4.78
N ALA A 230 9.45 23.99 4.01
CA ALA A 230 8.30 24.87 4.20
C ALA A 230 7.08 23.96 4.43
N ALA A 231 6.48 24.04 5.63
CA ALA A 231 5.41 23.15 6.03
C ALA A 231 4.26 23.33 5.03
N LEU A 232 4.13 22.39 4.09
CA LEU A 232 3.06 22.42 3.08
C LEU A 232 1.72 22.51 3.81
N ASP A 233 0.76 23.21 3.21
CA ASP A 233 -0.61 23.17 3.71
C ASP A 233 -1.23 21.78 3.41
N PRO A 234 -2.20 21.32 4.22
CA PRO A 234 -2.85 20.03 3.99
C PRO A 234 -3.51 19.88 2.61
N ALA A 235 -4.01 20.98 2.01
CA ALA A 235 -4.67 20.93 0.71
C ALA A 235 -3.66 20.68 -0.42
N SER A 236 -2.49 21.33 -0.39
CA SER A 236 -1.40 21.09 -1.32
C SER A 236 -0.86 19.67 -1.21
N ARG A 237 -0.72 19.11 0.01
CA ARG A 237 -0.32 17.71 0.20
C ARG A 237 -1.31 16.76 -0.48
N ASN A 238 -2.61 16.95 -0.23
CA ASN A 238 -3.65 16.14 -0.86
C ASN A 238 -3.66 16.29 -2.39
N ARG A 239 -3.40 17.48 -2.92
CA ARG A 239 -3.26 17.70 -4.37
C ARG A 239 -2.11 16.86 -4.95
N PHE A 240 -0.95 16.83 -4.30
CA PHE A 240 0.20 16.03 -4.74
C PHE A 240 -0.06 14.53 -4.62
N ILE A 241 -0.71 14.08 -3.55
CA ILE A 241 -1.12 12.67 -3.40
C ILE A 241 -2.03 12.26 -4.57
N ARG A 242 -3.06 13.07 -4.87
CA ARG A 242 -3.97 12.84 -6.00
C ARG A 242 -3.21 12.80 -7.33
N GLN A 243 -2.27 13.72 -7.53
CA GLN A 243 -1.44 13.75 -8.73
C GLN A 243 -0.59 12.48 -8.89
N ILE A 244 0.04 12.01 -7.81
CA ILE A 244 0.84 10.77 -7.83
C ILE A 244 -0.05 9.58 -8.21
N ILE A 245 -1.22 9.44 -7.59
CA ILE A 245 -2.14 8.32 -7.86
C ILE A 245 -2.60 8.36 -9.32
N GLN A 246 -3.04 9.52 -9.81
CA GLN A 246 -3.48 9.68 -11.20
C GLN A 246 -2.39 9.34 -12.22
N LEU A 247 -1.16 9.78 -11.97
CA LEU A 247 -0.03 9.46 -12.85
C LEU A 247 0.34 7.97 -12.76
N SER A 248 0.25 7.38 -11.57
CA SER A 248 0.59 5.98 -11.31
C SER A 248 -0.36 5.04 -12.05
N VAL A 249 -1.68 5.29 -11.97
CA VAL A 249 -2.72 4.46 -12.58
C VAL A 249 -2.71 4.48 -14.12
N GLN A 250 -2.09 5.49 -14.73
CA GLN A 250 -1.92 5.56 -16.18
C GLN A 250 -0.87 4.56 -16.71
N TRP A 251 -0.01 4.03 -15.84
CA TRP A 251 1.01 3.08 -16.25
C TRP A 251 0.43 1.67 -16.35
N PRO A 252 0.63 0.94 -17.46
CA PRO A 252 0.05 -0.39 -17.65
C PRO A 252 0.86 -1.48 -16.93
N ASP A 253 0.96 -1.38 -15.60
CA ASP A 253 1.75 -2.27 -14.77
C ASP A 253 0.92 -2.81 -13.59
N THR A 254 0.40 -4.02 -13.75
CA THR A 254 -0.47 -4.64 -12.74
C THR A 254 0.26 -4.97 -11.43
N GLY A 255 1.55 -5.32 -11.51
CA GLY A 255 2.35 -5.61 -10.31
C GLY A 255 2.59 -4.35 -9.49
N PHE A 256 2.86 -3.23 -10.17
CA PHE A 256 2.95 -1.92 -9.53
C PHE A 256 1.62 -1.50 -8.90
N HIS A 257 0.49 -1.63 -9.61
CA HIS A 257 -0.82 -1.25 -9.09
C HIS A 257 -1.20 -2.05 -7.84
N GLU A 258 -0.88 -3.35 -7.80
CA GLU A 258 -1.09 -4.18 -6.62
C GLU A 258 -0.32 -3.62 -5.40
N HIS A 259 0.95 -3.24 -5.59
CA HIS A 259 1.78 -2.63 -4.55
C HIS A 259 1.28 -1.24 -4.13
N LEU A 260 0.84 -0.43 -5.10
CA LEU A 260 0.26 0.89 -4.87
C LEU A 260 -1.01 0.81 -4.03
N TYR A 261 -1.95 -0.06 -4.40
CA TYR A 261 -3.22 -0.20 -3.71
C TYR A 261 -3.02 -0.69 -2.28
N ARG A 262 -2.11 -1.64 -2.04
CA ARG A 262 -1.72 -2.05 -0.67
C ARG A 262 -1.21 -0.87 0.14
N THR A 263 -0.25 -0.12 -0.41
CA THR A 263 0.34 1.03 0.27
C THR A 263 -0.71 2.11 0.59
N LEU A 264 -1.62 2.41 -0.34
CA LEU A 264 -2.69 3.39 -0.10
C LEU A 264 -3.65 2.96 1.02
N ILE A 265 -3.97 1.67 1.10
CA ILE A 265 -4.80 1.11 2.17
C ILE A 265 -4.07 1.19 3.51
N GLU A 266 -2.78 0.84 3.56
CA GLU A 266 -1.95 0.93 4.77
C GLU A 266 -1.83 2.37 5.27
N LEU A 267 -1.75 3.35 4.36
CA LEU A 267 -1.70 4.78 4.69
C LEU A 267 -3.07 5.40 4.99
N GLY A 268 -4.15 4.63 4.92
CA GLY A 268 -5.52 5.11 5.14
C GLY A 268 -5.95 6.15 4.10
N LEU A 269 -5.43 6.08 2.88
CA LEU A 269 -5.81 6.90 1.72
C LEU A 269 -6.93 6.23 0.90
N GLU A 270 -7.92 5.69 1.62
CA GLU A 270 -9.03 4.92 1.06
C GLU A 270 -9.89 5.76 0.11
N ASN A 271 -10.18 7.02 0.46
CA ASN A 271 -11.04 7.87 -0.34
C ASN A 271 -10.39 8.21 -1.68
N GLU A 272 -9.11 8.55 -1.67
CA GLU A 272 -8.32 8.83 -2.86
C GLU A 272 -8.18 7.58 -3.74
N LEU A 273 -7.98 6.41 -3.14
CA LEU A 273 -7.97 5.12 -3.84
C LEU A 273 -9.28 4.85 -4.56
N LEU A 274 -10.42 5.07 -3.90
CA LEU A 274 -11.75 4.82 -4.47
C LEU A 274 -12.11 5.83 -5.59
N GLU A 275 -11.64 7.07 -5.48
CA GLU A 275 -11.88 8.12 -6.47
C GLU A 275 -11.00 7.96 -7.72
N TYR A 276 -9.70 7.66 -7.54
CA TYR A 276 -8.69 7.70 -8.61
C TYR A 276 -8.08 6.34 -8.98
N GLY A 277 -8.51 5.25 -8.36
CA GLY A 277 -8.01 3.91 -8.66
C GLY A 277 -8.24 3.48 -10.11
N GLY A 278 -7.39 2.59 -10.61
CA GLY A 278 -7.42 2.06 -11.97
C GLY A 278 -8.54 1.08 -12.24
N SER A 279 -8.65 0.65 -13.50
CA SER A 279 -9.64 -0.34 -13.94
C SER A 279 -9.46 -1.71 -13.29
N ASP A 280 -8.25 -1.99 -12.80
CA ASP A 280 -7.85 -3.22 -12.13
C ASP A 280 -8.09 -3.22 -10.61
N LEU A 281 -8.50 -2.09 -10.02
CA LEU A 281 -8.80 -1.98 -8.59
C LEU A 281 -9.83 -3.02 -8.14
N VAL A 282 -10.89 -3.25 -8.93
CA VAL A 282 -11.95 -4.22 -8.59
C VAL A 282 -11.38 -5.63 -8.55
N SER A 283 -10.59 -6.00 -9.56
CA SER A 283 -9.94 -7.31 -9.64
C SER A 283 -8.97 -7.53 -8.47
N PHE A 284 -8.22 -6.49 -8.11
CA PHE A 284 -7.35 -6.49 -6.93
C PHE A 284 -8.16 -6.71 -5.64
N LEU A 285 -9.17 -5.89 -5.36
CA LEU A 285 -9.98 -6.00 -4.13
C LEU A 285 -10.70 -7.35 -4.04
N GLN A 286 -11.20 -7.89 -5.15
CA GLN A 286 -11.82 -9.21 -5.21
C GLN A 286 -10.81 -10.33 -4.93
N SER A 287 -9.60 -10.25 -5.49
CA SER A 287 -8.57 -11.27 -5.30
C SER A 287 -7.98 -11.22 -3.88
N ALA A 288 -7.72 -10.02 -3.36
CA ALA A 288 -7.27 -9.80 -1.99
C ALA A 288 -8.33 -10.22 -0.96
N GLY A 289 -9.61 -10.01 -1.27
CA GLY A 289 -10.74 -10.46 -0.43
C GLY A 289 -11.05 -11.96 -0.53
N ARG A 290 -10.43 -12.72 -1.44
CA ARG A 290 -10.63 -14.18 -1.60
C ARG A 290 -9.45 -15.01 -1.11
N LYS A 291 -8.22 -14.47 -1.10
CA LYS A 291 -7.00 -15.23 -0.79
C LYS A 291 -6.55 -15.02 0.65
N PRO A 292 -6.39 -16.06 1.48
CA PRO A 292 -5.51 -15.95 2.63
C PRO A 292 -4.10 -15.68 2.09
N LEU A 293 -3.38 -14.72 2.68
CA LEU A 293 -1.95 -14.56 2.45
C LEU A 293 -1.27 -15.90 2.78
N GLN A 294 -0.91 -16.68 1.75
CA GLN A 294 -0.12 -17.89 1.90
C GLN A 294 1.27 -17.61 1.36
N GLU A 295 2.15 -17.18 2.25
CA GLU A 295 3.51 -17.70 2.21
C GLU A 295 3.43 -19.23 2.43
N VAL A 296 4.31 -19.93 1.72
CA VAL A 296 4.57 -21.38 1.73
C VAL A 296 3.74 -22.23 0.74
N GLN A 297 4.44 -22.60 -0.33
CA GLN A 297 4.22 -23.70 -1.29
C GLN A 297 3.38 -24.88 -0.76
N ALA A 298 2.43 -25.36 -1.57
CA ALA A 298 2.40 -26.76 -2.02
C ALA A 298 1.39 -27.01 -3.15
N VAL A 299 1.88 -27.77 -4.12
CA VAL A 299 1.28 -28.38 -5.32
C VAL A 299 -0.12 -28.98 -5.11
N ALA A 300 -1.09 -28.70 -6.01
CA ALA A 300 -2.05 -29.68 -6.54
C ALA A 300 -2.94 -29.11 -7.67
N SER A 301 -2.60 -29.50 -8.90
CA SER A 301 -3.46 -30.00 -9.99
C SER A 301 -4.97 -29.63 -10.11
N VAL A 302 -5.28 -29.08 -11.29
CA VAL A 302 -6.25 -29.56 -12.30
C VAL A 302 -7.76 -29.23 -12.15
N THR A 303 -8.29 -28.76 -13.30
CA THR A 303 -9.69 -28.59 -13.77
C THR A 303 -10.56 -27.43 -13.21
N PRO A 304 -11.06 -26.54 -14.08
CA PRO A 304 -12.13 -25.62 -13.74
C PRO A 304 -13.48 -26.33 -13.88
N SER A 305 -14.17 -26.57 -12.78
CA SER A 305 -15.58 -26.99 -12.77
C SER A 305 -16.46 -25.83 -12.29
N PRO A 306 -17.65 -25.63 -12.86
CA PRO A 306 -18.54 -24.52 -12.52
C PRO A 306 -19.34 -24.90 -11.26
N SER A 307 -19.22 -24.13 -10.18
CA SER A 307 -20.20 -24.19 -9.10
C SER A 307 -20.46 -22.81 -8.52
N SER A 308 -21.65 -22.32 -8.84
CA SER A 308 -22.35 -21.20 -8.22
C SER A 308 -22.69 -21.53 -6.76
N LEU A 309 -22.71 -20.50 -5.91
CA LEU A 309 -23.36 -20.45 -4.58
C LEU A 309 -22.77 -21.24 -3.40
N ARG A 310 -21.77 -22.12 -3.56
CA ARG A 310 -21.15 -22.81 -2.40
C ARG A 310 -19.91 -22.14 -1.79
N ASP A 311 -19.35 -21.11 -2.43
CA ASP A 311 -18.24 -20.31 -1.88
C ASP A 311 -18.69 -19.23 -0.84
N LEU A 312 -19.91 -19.35 -0.31
CA LEU A 312 -20.51 -18.42 0.65
C LEU A 312 -20.17 -18.74 2.11
N GLU A 313 -19.61 -19.92 2.41
CA GLU A 313 -19.39 -20.42 3.79
C GLU A 313 -17.92 -20.48 4.23
N ALA A 314 -16.97 -20.01 3.42
CA ALA A 314 -15.56 -20.01 3.83
C ALA A 314 -15.28 -18.93 4.91
N PRO A 315 -14.56 -19.24 6.00
CA PRO A 315 -14.20 -18.24 7.01
C PRO A 315 -13.36 -17.13 6.39
N ILE A 316 -13.82 -15.87 6.51
CA ILE A 316 -13.12 -14.69 6.01
C ILE A 316 -12.16 -14.20 7.11
N PRO A 317 -10.83 -14.34 6.98
CA PRO A 317 -9.90 -13.76 7.96
C PRO A 317 -10.03 -12.23 8.06
N SER A 318 -9.76 -11.68 9.25
CA SER A 318 -9.90 -10.26 9.56
C SER A 318 -9.14 -9.32 8.60
N SER A 319 -8.00 -9.73 8.06
CA SER A 319 -7.23 -8.97 7.06
C SER A 319 -8.00 -8.76 5.74
N GLN A 320 -8.86 -9.71 5.35
CA GLN A 320 -9.67 -9.65 4.14
C GLN A 320 -10.90 -8.73 4.28
N THR A 321 -11.35 -8.50 5.52
CA THR A 321 -12.54 -7.70 5.81
C THR A 321 -12.36 -6.26 5.32
N LYS A 322 -11.16 -5.68 5.50
CA LYS A 322 -10.84 -4.34 5.00
C LYS A 322 -10.98 -4.20 3.48
N TYR A 323 -10.54 -5.21 2.73
CA TYR A 323 -10.63 -5.19 1.25
C TYR A 323 -12.09 -5.31 0.79
N LEU A 324 -12.89 -6.14 1.47
CA LEU A 324 -14.31 -6.29 1.16
C LEU A 324 -15.13 -5.05 1.55
N ASP A 325 -14.80 -4.41 2.68
CA ASP A 325 -15.40 -3.12 3.08
C ASP A 325 -15.13 -2.04 2.02
N LEU A 326 -13.88 -1.94 1.56
CA LEU A 326 -13.48 -1.04 0.49
C LEU A 326 -14.20 -1.36 -0.83
N LEU A 327 -14.35 -2.64 -1.16
CA LEU A 327 -15.09 -3.07 -2.35
C LEU A 327 -16.57 -2.69 -2.28
N ALA A 328 -17.20 -2.85 -1.11
CA ALA A 328 -18.58 -2.41 -0.89
C ALA A 328 -18.69 -0.88 -1.06
N LYS A 329 -17.80 -0.09 -0.43
CA LYS A 329 -17.75 1.37 -0.61
C LYS A 329 -17.57 1.76 -2.08
N TYR A 330 -16.68 1.07 -2.80
CA TYR A 330 -16.47 1.29 -4.25
C TYR A 330 -17.75 1.08 -5.06
N TYR A 331 -18.45 -0.03 -4.82
CA TYR A 331 -19.71 -0.32 -5.52
C TYR A 331 -20.82 0.69 -5.21
N VAL A 332 -20.92 1.17 -3.96
CA VAL A 332 -21.83 2.25 -3.60
C VAL A 332 -21.49 3.52 -4.38
N MET A 333 -20.22 3.92 -4.44
CA MET A 333 -19.77 5.10 -5.19
C MET A 333 -20.07 5.01 -6.70
N LYS A 334 -19.91 3.82 -7.30
CA LYS A 334 -20.21 3.58 -8.72
C LYS A 334 -21.70 3.30 -8.99
N ARG A 335 -22.59 3.46 -8.00
CA ARG A 335 -24.04 3.18 -8.09
C ARG A 335 -24.38 1.72 -8.44
N GLN A 336 -23.47 0.79 -8.15
CA GLN A 336 -23.67 -0.65 -8.33
C GLN A 336 -24.27 -1.25 -7.04
N HIS A 337 -25.48 -0.82 -6.70
CA HIS A 337 -26.10 -1.07 -5.39
C HIS A 337 -26.35 -2.57 -5.10
N PHE A 338 -26.71 -3.37 -6.10
CA PHE A 338 -26.90 -4.81 -5.94
C PHE A 338 -25.61 -5.54 -5.51
N LEU A 339 -24.48 -5.23 -6.16
CA LEU A 339 -23.18 -5.82 -5.82
C LEU A 339 -22.74 -5.36 -4.41
N ALA A 340 -22.95 -4.09 -4.08
CA ALA A 340 -22.67 -3.57 -2.74
C ALA A 340 -23.48 -4.31 -1.66
N ALA A 341 -24.79 -4.48 -1.87
CA ALA A 341 -25.67 -5.20 -0.94
C ALA A 341 -25.19 -6.64 -0.70
N ASN A 342 -24.79 -7.33 -1.77
CA ASN A 342 -24.31 -8.72 -1.67
C ASN A 342 -22.97 -8.82 -0.91
N ILE A 343 -22.04 -7.89 -1.12
CA ILE A 343 -20.77 -7.87 -0.35
C ILE A 343 -21.03 -7.54 1.13
N LEU A 344 -21.88 -6.56 1.43
CA LEU A 344 -22.26 -6.20 2.81
C LEU A 344 -22.97 -7.36 3.53
N TYR A 345 -23.82 -8.08 2.81
CA TYR A 345 -24.45 -9.29 3.31
C TYR A 345 -23.41 -10.38 3.67
N ARG A 346 -22.46 -10.65 2.78
CA ARG A 346 -21.35 -11.58 3.05
C ARG A 346 -20.49 -11.15 4.24
N LEU A 347 -20.29 -9.84 4.44
CA LEU A 347 -19.60 -9.29 5.60
C LEU A 347 -20.37 -9.49 6.91
N ALA A 348 -21.70 -9.43 6.87
CA ALA A 348 -22.54 -9.67 8.04
C ALA A 348 -22.60 -11.16 8.43
N GLU A 349 -22.67 -12.06 7.46
CA GLU A 349 -22.77 -13.51 7.69
C GLU A 349 -21.45 -14.21 7.95
N ARG A 350 -20.33 -13.48 7.95
CA ARG A 350 -19.00 -14.06 8.19
C ARG A 350 -18.96 -14.81 9.53
N GLN A 351 -18.58 -16.08 9.44
CA GLN A 351 -18.27 -16.94 10.58
C GLN A 351 -16.78 -16.79 10.88
N CYS A 352 -16.44 -16.53 12.14
CA CYS A 352 -15.06 -16.36 12.59
C CYS A 352 -14.72 -17.46 13.59
N THR A 353 -13.62 -18.16 13.35
CA THR A 353 -13.12 -19.23 14.23
C THR A 353 -12.52 -18.69 15.54
N ASN A 354 -12.13 -17.41 15.56
CA ASN A 354 -11.54 -16.72 16.71
C ASN A 354 -12.51 -15.65 17.24
N ALA A 355 -12.90 -15.76 18.51
CA ALA A 355 -13.82 -14.82 19.18
C ALA A 355 -13.32 -13.35 19.20
N GLY A 356 -12.01 -13.11 19.08
CA GLY A 356 -11.43 -11.76 19.02
C GLY A 356 -11.52 -11.08 17.64
N GLU A 357 -11.80 -11.83 16.57
CA GLU A 357 -11.89 -11.32 15.19
C GLU A 357 -13.33 -11.32 14.65
N ALA A 358 -14.25 -11.93 15.40
CA ALA A 358 -15.67 -11.99 15.06
C ALA A 358 -16.31 -10.59 15.07
N PRO A 359 -17.14 -10.26 14.06
CA PRO A 359 -17.92 -9.02 14.12
C PRO A 359 -18.90 -9.09 15.30
N THR A 360 -18.94 -8.00 16.06
CA THR A 360 -19.99 -7.79 17.07
C THR A 360 -21.38 -7.82 16.41
N LEU A 361 -22.42 -8.17 17.18
CA LEU A 361 -23.80 -8.15 16.66
C LEU A 361 -24.19 -6.77 16.15
N GLU A 362 -23.69 -5.70 16.78
CA GLU A 362 -23.90 -4.32 16.38
C GLU A 362 -23.26 -4.04 15.01
N GLN A 363 -22.02 -4.49 14.77
CA GLN A 363 -21.38 -4.39 13.45
C GLN A 363 -22.12 -5.20 12.39
N ARG A 364 -22.56 -6.43 12.69
CA ARG A 364 -23.39 -7.24 11.78
C ARG A 364 -24.70 -6.51 11.44
N CYS A 365 -25.31 -5.87 12.42
CA CYS A 365 -26.54 -5.09 12.24
C CYS A 365 -26.31 -3.87 11.35
N GLN A 366 -25.19 -3.17 11.51
CA GLN A 366 -24.80 -2.07 10.63
C GLN A 366 -24.60 -2.55 9.18
N TYR A 367 -23.90 -3.67 8.97
CA TYR A 367 -23.71 -4.24 7.64
C TYR A 367 -25.03 -4.65 6.98
N LEU A 368 -25.91 -5.37 7.69
CA LEU A 368 -27.22 -5.76 7.16
C LEU A 368 -28.13 -4.55 6.91
N SER A 369 -28.16 -3.58 7.81
CA SER A 369 -28.96 -2.35 7.63
C SER A 369 -28.49 -1.57 6.40
N ASN A 370 -27.18 -1.46 6.18
CA ASN A 370 -26.63 -0.85 4.98
C ASN A 370 -26.93 -1.69 3.73
N ALA A 371 -26.87 -3.02 3.82
CA ALA A 371 -27.22 -3.91 2.71
C ALA A 371 -28.68 -3.74 2.26
N VAL A 372 -29.63 -3.68 3.21
CA VAL A 372 -31.05 -3.39 2.93
C VAL A 372 -31.21 -2.03 2.24
N LEU A 373 -30.52 -1.00 2.74
CA LEU A 373 -30.58 0.34 2.15
C LEU A 373 -30.08 0.34 0.69
N GLN A 374 -28.97 -0.38 0.42
CA GLN A 374 -28.47 -0.53 -0.95
C GLN A 374 -29.42 -1.38 -1.82
N ALA A 375 -29.99 -2.47 -1.31
CA ALA A 375 -30.95 -3.30 -2.05
C ALA A 375 -32.19 -2.47 -2.47
N LYS A 376 -32.78 -1.70 -1.56
CA LYS A 376 -33.88 -0.78 -1.87
C LYS A 376 -33.51 0.29 -2.90
N SER A 377 -32.27 0.79 -2.83
CA SER A 377 -31.75 1.76 -3.80
C SER A 377 -31.57 1.13 -5.19
N ALA A 378 -31.24 -0.17 -5.26
CA ALA A 378 -31.19 -0.92 -6.52
C ALA A 378 -32.58 -1.04 -7.15
N SER A 379 -33.59 -1.44 -6.35
CA SER A 379 -34.99 -1.55 -6.80
C SER A 379 -35.57 -0.21 -7.25
N SER A 380 -35.18 0.88 -6.59
CA SER A 380 -35.64 2.24 -6.93
C SER A 380 -34.94 2.84 -8.17
N SER A 381 -33.73 2.36 -8.50
CA SER A 381 -32.95 2.87 -9.63
C SER A 381 -33.26 2.16 -10.96
N GLY A 382 -33.96 1.01 -10.92
CA GLY A 382 -34.42 0.29 -12.11
C GLY A 382 -35.63 0.98 -12.74
N GLY A 383 -35.44 1.64 -13.89
CA GLY A 383 -36.56 2.15 -14.69
C GLY A 383 -37.52 1.01 -15.12
N PRO A 384 -38.77 1.33 -15.53
CA PRO A 384 -39.85 0.36 -15.75
C PRO A 384 -39.66 -0.61 -16.93
N ILE A 385 -38.45 -0.71 -17.50
CA ILE A 385 -38.14 -1.47 -18.71
C ILE A 385 -37.63 -2.89 -18.37
N ASN A 386 -37.31 -3.20 -17.10
CA ASN A 386 -36.65 -4.45 -16.73
C ASN A 386 -37.37 -5.24 -15.62
N SER A 387 -38.62 -5.65 -15.87
CA SER A 387 -39.48 -6.33 -14.88
C SER A 387 -38.85 -7.58 -14.24
N MET A 388 -38.03 -8.34 -14.98
CA MET A 388 -37.40 -9.57 -14.47
C MET A 388 -36.17 -9.33 -13.58
N ARG A 389 -35.57 -8.14 -13.65
CA ARG A 389 -34.45 -7.75 -12.81
C ARG A 389 -34.94 -7.12 -11.50
N ASN A 390 -36.04 -6.39 -11.58
CA ASN A 390 -36.73 -5.83 -10.42
C ASN A 390 -37.24 -6.93 -9.48
N THR A 391 -37.72 -8.08 -9.98
CA THR A 391 -38.15 -9.20 -9.12
C THR A 391 -37.00 -9.78 -8.30
N MET A 392 -35.82 -9.98 -8.91
CA MET A 392 -34.65 -10.51 -8.19
C MET A 392 -34.11 -9.51 -7.15
N ASP A 393 -34.22 -8.21 -7.42
CA ASP A 393 -33.80 -7.15 -6.50
C ASP A 393 -34.80 -6.99 -5.32
N ASP A 394 -36.11 -7.18 -5.58
CA ASP A 394 -37.17 -7.21 -4.55
C ASP A 394 -37.02 -8.46 -3.65
N ASP A 395 -36.83 -9.64 -4.25
CA ASP A 395 -36.58 -10.89 -3.53
C ASP A 395 -35.35 -10.80 -2.61
N LEU A 396 -34.29 -10.12 -3.06
CA LEU A 396 -33.10 -9.87 -2.25
C LEU A 396 -33.38 -8.88 -1.11
N SER A 397 -34.14 -7.81 -1.37
CA SER A 397 -34.52 -6.83 -0.35
C SER A 397 -35.31 -7.49 0.77
N ASP A 398 -36.33 -8.28 0.44
CA ASP A 398 -37.18 -8.98 1.40
C ASP A 398 -36.39 -9.99 2.23
N MET A 399 -35.49 -10.74 1.58
CA MET A 399 -34.58 -11.67 2.26
C MET A 399 -33.66 -10.95 3.25
N LEU A 400 -33.12 -9.78 2.89
CA LEU A 400 -32.24 -9.02 3.77
C LEU A 400 -33.01 -8.38 4.94
N GLU A 401 -34.23 -7.92 4.73
CA GLU A 401 -35.12 -7.42 5.79
C GLU A 401 -35.49 -8.51 6.79
N ALA A 402 -35.85 -9.69 6.29
CA ALA A 402 -36.09 -10.88 7.08
C ALA A 402 -34.92 -11.19 8.01
N LYS A 403 -33.69 -11.23 7.46
CA LYS A 403 -32.48 -11.49 8.23
C LYS A 403 -32.15 -10.39 9.23
N LEU A 404 -32.37 -9.12 8.87
CA LEU A 404 -32.19 -7.99 9.79
C LEU A 404 -33.15 -8.09 10.99
N ALA A 405 -34.41 -8.50 10.76
CA ALA A 405 -35.37 -8.71 11.83
C ALA A 405 -34.94 -9.83 12.79
N VAL A 406 -34.47 -10.96 12.25
CA VAL A 406 -33.92 -12.07 13.06
C VAL A 406 -32.73 -11.61 13.90
N LEU A 407 -31.81 -10.83 13.33
CA LEU A 407 -30.67 -10.28 14.08
C LEU A 407 -31.11 -9.32 15.20
N ARG A 408 -32.14 -8.50 14.97
CA ARG A 408 -32.70 -7.61 16.01
C ARG A 408 -33.31 -8.40 17.17
N PHE A 409 -34.01 -9.51 16.88
CA PHE A 409 -34.47 -10.41 17.93
C PHE A 409 -33.29 -11.01 18.71
N GLN A 410 -32.25 -11.46 18.02
CA GLN A 410 -31.04 -11.97 18.66
C GLN A 410 -30.39 -10.95 19.60
N MET A 411 -30.29 -9.68 19.19
CA MET A 411 -29.77 -8.60 20.04
C MET A 411 -30.64 -8.37 21.26
N ARG A 412 -31.97 -8.31 21.10
CA ARG A 412 -32.90 -8.09 22.21
C ARG A 412 -32.88 -9.25 23.22
N ILE A 413 -32.86 -10.49 22.73
CA ILE A 413 -32.74 -11.68 23.59
C ILE A 413 -31.43 -11.62 24.39
N LYS A 414 -30.31 -11.25 23.75
CA LYS A 414 -29.03 -11.09 24.44
C LYS A 414 -29.11 -10.04 25.56
N GLU A 415 -29.66 -8.87 25.27
CA GLU A 415 -29.84 -7.78 26.26
C GLU A 415 -30.71 -8.24 27.44
N ASP A 416 -31.83 -8.90 27.18
CA ASP A 416 -32.73 -9.41 28.22
C ASP A 416 -32.07 -10.48 29.09
N LEU A 417 -31.25 -11.37 28.51
CA LEU A 417 -30.48 -12.36 29.26
C LEU A 417 -29.41 -11.71 30.15
N GLU A 418 -28.74 -10.66 29.67
CA GLU A 418 -27.77 -9.90 30.45
C GLU A 418 -28.44 -9.13 31.62
N LEU A 419 -29.62 -8.54 31.38
CA LEU A 419 -30.42 -7.90 32.41
C LEU A 419 -30.93 -8.91 33.44
N MET A 420 -31.39 -10.09 33.00
CA MET A 420 -31.84 -11.17 33.87
C MET A 420 -30.70 -11.67 34.76
N ALA A 421 -29.51 -11.90 34.21
CA ALA A 421 -28.32 -12.30 34.97
C ALA A 421 -27.94 -11.23 36.01
N SER A 422 -27.90 -9.96 35.61
CA SER A 422 -27.55 -8.84 36.50
C SER A 422 -28.54 -8.66 37.64
N ARG A 423 -29.84 -8.84 37.37
CA ARG A 423 -30.92 -8.75 38.36
C ARG A 423 -30.83 -9.87 39.40
N LEU A 424 -30.58 -11.10 38.96
CA LEU A 424 -30.44 -12.26 39.86
C LEU A 424 -29.20 -12.15 40.75
N GLU A 425 -28.11 -11.56 40.26
CA GLU A 425 -26.90 -11.33 41.06
C GLU A 425 -27.04 -10.18 42.06
N ALA A 426 -27.75 -9.12 41.70
CA ALA A 426 -28.04 -8.01 42.62
C ALA A 426 -28.87 -8.47 43.83
N LEU A 427 -29.77 -9.44 43.63
CA LEU A 427 -30.56 -10.07 44.69
C LEU A 427 -29.69 -10.90 45.65
N GLN A 428 -28.59 -11.48 45.17
CA GLN A 428 -27.65 -12.25 46.01
C GLN A 428 -26.68 -11.36 46.82
N GLY A 429 -26.32 -10.19 46.31
CA GLY A 429 -25.42 -9.26 47.00
C GLY A 429 -26.05 -8.47 48.16
N SER A 430 -27.38 -8.45 48.25
CA SER A 430 -28.12 -7.59 49.20
C SER A 430 -28.56 -8.27 50.51
N GLU A 431 -28.46 -9.60 50.65
CA GLU A 431 -28.92 -10.31 51.85
C GLU A 431 -27.75 -10.81 52.71
N SER A 432 -27.38 -10.02 53.73
CA SER A 432 -26.43 -10.39 54.79
C SER A 432 -27.14 -10.64 56.12
N SER A 433 -28.15 -11.52 56.15
CA SER A 433 -28.85 -11.91 57.39
C SER A 433 -29.24 -13.40 57.41
N PRO A 434 -29.41 -14.00 58.60
CA PRO A 434 -29.11 -15.42 58.80
C PRO A 434 -30.25 -16.37 58.36
N ILE A 435 -29.95 -17.11 57.29
CA ILE A 435 -30.15 -18.55 57.03
C ILE A 435 -31.47 -19.18 57.52
N ASP A 436 -32.42 -19.30 56.60
CA ASP A 436 -33.38 -20.41 56.53
C ASP A 436 -32.91 -21.41 55.46
N GLN A 437 -32.97 -22.72 55.73
CA GLN A 437 -32.55 -23.77 54.79
C GLN A 437 -33.32 -23.77 53.46
N PHE A 438 -34.54 -23.21 53.46
CA PHE A 438 -35.37 -23.06 52.25
C PHE A 438 -34.88 -21.92 51.34
N THR A 439 -34.32 -20.86 51.90
CA THR A 439 -33.77 -19.72 51.13
C THR A 439 -32.49 -20.11 50.40
N GLN A 440 -31.70 -21.03 50.99
CA GLN A 440 -30.46 -21.53 50.42
C GLN A 440 -30.69 -22.33 49.13
N GLY A 441 -31.78 -23.11 49.04
CA GLY A 441 -32.15 -23.84 47.83
C GLY A 441 -32.50 -22.93 46.64
N ASN A 442 -33.26 -21.86 46.89
CA ASN A 442 -33.63 -20.89 45.85
C ASN A 442 -32.42 -20.03 45.41
N GLN A 443 -31.51 -19.69 46.32
CA GLN A 443 -30.30 -18.94 45.99
C GLN A 443 -29.35 -19.71 45.06
N VAL A 444 -29.22 -21.03 45.25
CA VAL A 444 -28.40 -21.89 44.37
C VAL A 444 -29.02 -21.99 42.97
N THR A 445 -30.34 -22.18 42.87
CA THR A 445 -31.04 -22.23 41.57
C THR A 445 -30.98 -20.89 40.84
N ASP A 446 -31.09 -19.77 41.55
CA ASP A 446 -31.00 -18.43 40.95
C ASP A 446 -29.58 -18.12 40.46
N ALA A 447 -28.55 -18.60 41.16
CA ALA A 447 -27.15 -18.49 40.72
C ALA A 447 -26.87 -19.32 39.46
N GLU A 448 -27.40 -20.55 39.39
CA GLU A 448 -27.28 -21.42 38.22
C GLU A 448 -27.99 -20.83 36.99
N ILE A 449 -29.20 -20.26 37.19
CA ILE A 449 -29.95 -19.58 36.12
C ILE A 449 -29.22 -18.31 35.66
N ALA A 450 -28.68 -17.50 36.57
CA ALA A 450 -27.90 -16.31 36.22
C ALA A 450 -26.63 -16.65 35.43
N LYS A 451 -25.94 -17.73 35.83
CA LYS A 451 -24.77 -18.24 35.09
C LYS A 451 -25.16 -18.75 33.71
N ALA A 452 -26.23 -19.54 33.61
CA ALA A 452 -26.74 -20.05 32.34
C ALA A 452 -27.18 -18.91 31.41
N ALA A 453 -27.86 -17.89 31.93
CA ALA A 453 -28.26 -16.70 31.16
C ALA A 453 -27.04 -15.95 30.61
N ARG A 454 -26.00 -15.75 31.44
CA ARG A 454 -24.74 -15.12 31.00
C ARG A 454 -24.01 -15.94 29.94
N ASP A 455 -23.91 -17.24 30.12
CA ASP A 455 -23.21 -18.12 29.17
C ASP A 455 -23.95 -18.16 27.83
N LYS A 456 -25.29 -18.17 27.86
CA LYS A 456 -26.14 -18.06 26.66
C LYS A 456 -26.06 -16.70 25.99
N ALA A 457 -25.98 -15.60 26.74
CA ALA A 457 -25.77 -14.26 26.17
C ALA A 457 -24.41 -14.16 25.46
N LYS A 458 -23.35 -14.75 26.03
CA LYS A 458 -22.04 -14.85 25.36
C LYS A 458 -22.09 -15.69 24.08
N GLU A 459 -22.84 -16.79 24.09
CA GLU A 459 -23.05 -17.62 22.90
C GLU A 459 -23.75 -16.84 21.78
N LEU A 460 -24.80 -16.08 22.11
CA LEU A 460 -25.50 -15.22 21.15
C LEU A 460 -24.63 -14.10 20.58
N ALA A 461 -23.59 -13.67 21.28
CA ALA A 461 -22.70 -12.62 20.78
C ALA A 461 -21.78 -13.09 19.63
N LEU A 462 -21.53 -14.40 19.52
CA LEU A 462 -20.51 -14.95 18.61
C LEU A 462 -21.07 -15.28 17.22
N ASP A 463 -22.22 -15.96 17.15
CA ASP A 463 -22.74 -16.52 15.90
C ASP A 463 -24.18 -16.08 15.62
N LEU A 464 -24.49 -15.85 14.34
CA LEU A 464 -25.86 -15.64 13.90
C LEU A 464 -26.67 -16.93 14.07
N LYS A 465 -27.80 -16.83 14.76
CA LYS A 465 -28.72 -17.96 15.00
C LYS A 465 -29.93 -17.86 14.09
N SER A 466 -30.51 -19.00 13.74
CA SER A 466 -31.79 -19.02 13.03
C SER A 466 -32.93 -18.59 13.96
N ILE A 467 -34.04 -18.12 13.38
CA ILE A 467 -35.25 -17.79 14.13
C ILE A 467 -35.75 -18.97 14.99
N THR A 468 -35.62 -20.20 14.48
CA THR A 468 -36.00 -21.43 15.19
C THR A 468 -35.09 -21.73 16.38
N GLN A 469 -33.79 -21.50 16.24
CA GLN A 469 -32.82 -21.65 17.34
C GLN A 469 -33.08 -20.58 18.42
N LEU A 470 -33.24 -19.31 18.01
CA LEU A 470 -33.56 -18.22 18.95
C LEU A 470 -34.82 -18.51 19.77
N TYR A 471 -35.84 -19.11 19.16
CA TYR A 471 -37.09 -19.42 19.83
C TYR A 471 -36.93 -20.58 20.82
N ASN A 472 -36.43 -21.73 20.36
CA ASN A 472 -36.40 -22.97 21.14
C ASN A 472 -35.29 -22.98 22.20
N ASP A 473 -34.12 -22.43 21.88
CA ASP A 473 -32.92 -22.59 22.71
C ASP A 473 -32.67 -21.39 23.63
N TYR A 474 -33.33 -20.25 23.40
CA TYR A 474 -33.12 -19.02 24.16
C TYR A 474 -34.43 -18.38 24.65
N ALA A 475 -35.40 -18.08 23.79
CA ALA A 475 -36.58 -17.33 24.20
C ALA A 475 -37.51 -18.15 25.13
N VAL A 476 -37.81 -19.41 24.78
CA VAL A 476 -38.68 -20.29 25.59
C VAL A 476 -38.03 -20.71 26.92
N PRO A 477 -36.77 -21.18 26.99
CA PRO A 477 -36.16 -21.63 28.24
C PRO A 477 -36.04 -20.52 29.30
N PHE A 478 -35.84 -19.27 28.86
CA PHE A 478 -35.74 -18.10 29.74
C PHE A 478 -37.06 -17.33 29.89
N LYS A 479 -38.18 -17.87 29.37
CA LYS A 479 -39.54 -17.32 29.54
C LYS A 479 -39.71 -15.89 28.99
N LEU A 480 -39.04 -15.56 27.88
CA LEU A 480 -39.12 -14.27 27.20
C LEU A 480 -40.38 -14.19 26.31
N TRP A 481 -41.57 -14.23 26.92
CA TRP A 481 -42.85 -14.42 26.22
C TRP A 481 -43.21 -13.31 25.21
N GLU A 482 -42.84 -12.07 25.50
CA GLU A 482 -43.07 -10.94 24.59
C GLU A 482 -42.32 -11.14 23.27
N ILE A 483 -41.05 -11.53 23.34
CA ILE A 483 -40.23 -11.85 22.16
C ILE A 483 -40.76 -13.09 21.45
N CYS A 484 -41.18 -14.13 22.17
CA CYS A 484 -41.79 -15.32 21.57
C CYS A 484 -43.01 -15.00 20.70
N LEU A 485 -43.88 -14.08 21.15
CA LEU A 485 -45.06 -13.66 20.39
C LEU A 485 -44.69 -12.86 19.14
N GLU A 486 -43.73 -11.95 19.25
CA GLU A 486 -43.24 -11.16 18.10
C GLU A 486 -42.57 -12.05 17.04
N MET A 487 -41.79 -13.04 17.45
CA MET A 487 -41.12 -13.99 16.54
C MET A 487 -42.12 -14.86 15.76
N LEU A 488 -43.19 -15.31 16.43
CA LEU A 488 -44.26 -16.08 15.78
C LEU A 488 -45.01 -15.24 14.73
N ASN A 489 -45.25 -13.96 15.02
CA ASN A 489 -45.88 -13.04 14.07
C ASN A 489 -45.00 -12.86 12.81
N LEU A 490 -43.68 -12.79 12.97
CA LEU A 490 -42.75 -12.65 11.86
C LEU A 490 -42.71 -13.90 10.96
N GLN A 491 -42.79 -15.11 11.54
CA GLN A 491 -42.90 -16.37 10.78
C GLN A 491 -44.21 -16.55 10.04
N SER A 492 -45.30 -15.91 10.49
CA SER A 492 -46.59 -15.95 9.78
C SER A 492 -46.71 -14.97 8.62
N ILE A 493 -45.75 -14.04 8.49
CA ILE A 493 -45.72 -12.99 7.45
C ILE A 493 -44.77 -13.37 6.30
N GLN A 494 -43.81 -14.27 6.55
CA GLN A 494 -42.92 -14.88 5.55
C GLN A 494 -43.52 -16.18 5.00
#